data_AF-A0A0C9UTQ7-F1
#
_entry.id   AF-A0A0C9UTQ7-F1
#
_cell.length_a   1.000
_cell.length_b   1.000
_cell.length_c   1.000
_cell.angle_alpha   90.00
_cell.angle_beta   90.00
_cell.angle_gamma   90.00
#
_symmetry.space_group_name_H-M   'P 1'
#
loop_
_entity.id
_entity.type
_entity.pdbx_description
1 polymer ?
#
loop_
_entity_poly.entity_id
_entity_poly.type
_entity_poly.pdbx_seq_one_letter_code
_entity_poly.pdbx_strand_id
1 'polypeptide(L)'
;MQLCFRPLTLLYILLFILIQEINGVELKDHESKRSPEALFSRHAPSDAITFVESVHTDDHSGEWSRAHWQIPSRTSNPDTTVVLLNWSRLSNVLLQAAAYCSPLLQDIVERVYIWNNRPNLTLSYNEHFSQTGCRPGQLTIYNSPENLLFQARFLGCIRSGSRYCFLQDDDYITRPEILRNIHAWFNQASNNSKEDPVPIILQPPHDHLESTLLNITIAAPASSTRVETSFACLGHGTFLLHSQAESFMNMLEHLGLPWEEKTIADNYFTILSGTKPNIWFTHTIELSYTETPPFTFGKEGDERNWRHINRAMIYLHGLLQDTQNKPLLSPENTTQESLQTAPCISDACIISSNVTTLPSYVFDHSEPWTQDTRMQTVQATRISRLAEEGVKWYLSYPLMNAVDGDAMTAFRSFGHAKAGDTITLALYASRQISTSKQAEMAFLVDVHTAAILHSATFQTSMDHNAWNNLETTPLLCYPTTYIDVEPYTSPPSMLRSPLQQETKATFSPPQQFTPWDGNTSLMECSVSFELISRRIPDAIRLVLPRNLPYVWAIYETWLRLKHG
;
A
#
# COMPACT_ATOMS: atom_id res chain seq x y z
N MET A 1 -16.37 4.94 3.48
CA MET A 1 -15.81 5.58 2.27
C MET A 1 -15.68 7.08 2.41
N GLN A 2 -14.96 7.53 3.44
CA GLN A 2 -14.61 8.94 3.62
C GLN A 2 -13.38 9.26 2.79
N LEU A 3 -12.69 10.31 3.20
CA LEU A 3 -11.59 10.87 2.52
C LEU A 3 -10.46 11.22 3.43
N CYS A 4 -9.32 11.16 2.75
CA CYS A 4 -8.58 12.36 2.47
C CYS A 4 -8.68 12.98 1.01
N PHE A 5 -9.71 12.81 0.13
CA PHE A 5 -10.45 13.78 -0.81
C PHE A 5 -11.49 13.21 -1.90
N ARG A 6 -12.81 13.57 -1.90
CA ARG A 6 -14.02 12.87 -2.52
C ARG A 6 -14.59 13.50 -3.80
N PRO A 7 -13.85 14.22 -4.65
CA PRO A 7 -14.46 14.59 -5.94
C PRO A 7 -14.89 13.36 -6.75
N LEU A 8 -14.22 12.21 -6.59
CA LEU A 8 -14.30 11.09 -7.53
C LEU A 8 -15.39 10.05 -7.21
N THR A 9 -15.71 9.79 -5.94
CA THR A 9 -16.70 8.77 -5.57
C THR A 9 -18.15 9.23 -5.76
N LEU A 10 -18.42 10.54 -5.63
CA LEU A 10 -19.77 11.09 -5.79
C LEU A 10 -20.25 11.00 -7.24
N LEU A 11 -19.32 11.15 -8.19
CA LEU A 11 -19.55 10.90 -9.62
C LEU A 11 -19.89 9.43 -9.87
N TYR A 12 -19.17 8.50 -9.23
CA TYR A 12 -19.38 7.06 -9.38
C TYR A 12 -20.73 6.56 -8.83
N ILE A 13 -21.17 7.06 -7.67
CA ILE A 13 -22.47 6.72 -7.09
C ILE A 13 -23.61 7.26 -7.96
N LEU A 14 -23.49 8.49 -8.46
CA LEU A 14 -24.48 9.07 -9.37
C LEU A 14 -24.53 8.32 -10.71
N LEU A 15 -23.38 7.88 -11.23
CA LEU A 15 -23.30 7.08 -12.45
C LEU A 15 -23.90 5.67 -12.26
N PHE A 16 -23.65 5.02 -11.12
CA PHE A 16 -24.22 3.71 -10.81
C PHE A 16 -25.74 3.77 -10.62
N ILE A 17 -26.25 4.82 -9.96
CA ILE A 17 -27.69 5.07 -9.83
C ILE A 17 -28.31 5.34 -11.21
N LEU A 18 -27.66 6.15 -12.07
CA LEU A 18 -28.15 6.39 -13.43
C LEU A 18 -28.18 5.11 -14.27
N ILE A 19 -27.16 4.25 -14.16
CA ILE A 19 -27.10 2.97 -14.87
C ILE A 19 -28.20 2.01 -14.39
N GLN A 20 -28.53 2.01 -13.09
CA GLN A 20 -29.62 1.20 -12.54
C GLN A 20 -31.01 1.71 -12.96
N GLU A 21 -31.23 3.03 -13.00
CA GLU A 21 -32.48 3.63 -13.50
C GLU A 21 -32.68 3.40 -15.00
N ILE A 22 -31.60 3.46 -15.80
CA ILE A 22 -31.67 3.17 -17.25
C ILE A 22 -31.99 1.69 -17.52
N ASN A 23 -31.59 0.78 -16.63
CA ASN A 23 -31.79 -0.67 -16.79
C ASN A 23 -33.06 -1.23 -16.13
N GLY A 24 -33.89 -0.39 -15.49
CA GLY A 24 -35.24 -0.77 -15.04
C GLY A 24 -35.28 -1.87 -13.96
N VAL A 25 -34.26 -1.98 -13.11
CA VAL A 25 -34.22 -2.98 -12.03
C VAL A 25 -34.96 -2.45 -10.80
N GLU A 26 -36.13 -3.03 -10.52
CA GLU A 26 -36.99 -2.67 -9.38
C GLU A 26 -36.52 -3.39 -8.11
N LEU A 27 -35.97 -2.66 -7.13
CA LEU A 27 -35.58 -3.22 -5.82
C LEU A 27 -36.83 -3.33 -4.92
N LYS A 28 -37.20 -4.56 -4.54
CA LYS A 28 -38.22 -4.83 -3.52
C LYS A 28 -37.63 -4.77 -2.12
N ASP A 29 -38.14 -3.87 -1.31
CA ASP A 29 -37.84 -3.76 0.12
C ASP A 29 -38.35 -4.98 0.90
N HIS A 30 -37.45 -5.67 1.59
CA HIS A 30 -37.78 -6.64 2.64
C HIS A 30 -37.32 -6.09 3.99
N GLU A 31 -38.24 -5.42 4.71
CA GLU A 31 -38.05 -5.08 6.12
C GLU A 31 -38.14 -6.34 7.00
N SER A 32 -37.05 -6.69 7.68
CA SER A 32 -37.05 -7.63 8.80
C SER A 32 -36.45 -6.94 10.04
N LYS A 33 -37.33 -6.43 10.90
CA LYS A 33 -36.99 -5.91 12.22
C LYS A 33 -36.58 -7.05 13.17
N ARG A 34 -35.31 -7.13 13.54
CA ARG A 34 -34.84 -7.80 14.78
C ARG A 34 -33.96 -6.82 15.56
N SER A 35 -34.17 -6.76 16.87
CA SER A 35 -33.52 -5.79 17.76
C SER A 35 -32.04 -6.15 18.05
N PRO A 36 -31.14 -5.17 18.24
CA PRO A 36 -29.69 -5.40 18.35
C PRO A 36 -29.20 -6.07 19.65
N GLU A 37 -30.05 -6.18 20.69
CA GLU A 37 -29.60 -6.59 22.03
C GLU A 37 -29.45 -8.12 22.24
N ALA A 38 -29.83 -8.95 21.26
CA ALA A 38 -29.81 -10.42 21.41
C ALA A 38 -28.55 -11.12 20.85
N LEU A 39 -27.61 -10.39 20.22
CA LEU A 39 -26.45 -11.00 19.54
C LEU A 39 -25.16 -11.11 20.38
N PHE A 40 -25.11 -10.52 21.59
CA PHE A 40 -23.86 -10.44 22.37
C PHE A 40 -23.82 -11.28 23.66
N SER A 41 -24.84 -12.09 23.96
CA SER A 41 -24.90 -12.83 25.24
C SER A 41 -24.44 -14.30 25.19
N ARG A 42 -24.23 -14.92 24.03
CA ARG A 42 -23.77 -16.32 23.99
C ARG A 42 -22.79 -16.56 22.85
N HIS A 43 -21.58 -16.95 23.23
CA HIS A 43 -20.46 -17.42 22.42
C HIS A 43 -19.69 -16.30 21.72
N ALA A 44 -18.63 -15.82 22.38
CA ALA A 44 -17.50 -15.26 21.65
C ALA A 44 -16.99 -16.35 20.69
N PRO A 45 -16.76 -16.04 19.40
CA PRO A 45 -16.24 -17.05 18.48
C PRO A 45 -14.82 -17.38 18.91
N SER A 46 -14.63 -18.60 19.43
CA SER A 46 -13.30 -19.22 19.56
C SER A 46 -12.69 -19.56 18.19
N ASP A 47 -13.47 -19.37 17.12
CA ASP A 47 -12.98 -19.34 15.76
C ASP A 47 -12.32 -17.98 15.56
N ALA A 48 -11.06 -17.86 16.00
CA ALA A 48 -10.15 -16.82 15.52
C ALA A 48 -10.36 -16.69 14.01
N ILE A 49 -10.48 -15.47 13.49
CA ILE A 49 -10.72 -15.16 12.08
C ILE A 49 -9.85 -16.06 11.19
N THR A 50 -10.39 -17.20 10.78
CA THR A 50 -9.75 -18.08 9.82
C THR A 50 -10.09 -17.43 8.51
N PHE A 51 -9.17 -16.62 7.99
CA PHE A 51 -9.23 -16.23 6.60
C PHE A 51 -9.24 -17.54 5.80
N VAL A 52 -10.39 -17.86 5.22
CA VAL A 52 -10.56 -19.09 4.44
C VAL A 52 -9.63 -18.97 3.24
N GLU A 53 -8.54 -19.75 3.25
CA GLU A 53 -7.73 -19.98 2.06
C GLU A 53 -8.64 -20.62 1.01
N SER A 54 -9.00 -19.87 -0.04
CA SER A 54 -9.55 -20.48 -1.25
C SER A 54 -8.42 -21.23 -1.95
N VAL A 55 -8.26 -22.50 -1.60
CA VAL A 55 -7.35 -23.42 -2.28
C VAL A 55 -7.94 -23.73 -3.66
N HIS A 56 -7.41 -23.08 -4.69
CA HIS A 56 -7.53 -23.53 -6.07
C HIS A 56 -6.17 -24.04 -6.52
N THR A 57 -5.94 -25.35 -6.37
CA THR A 57 -4.84 -26.05 -7.06
C THR A 57 -5.28 -27.49 -7.37
N ASP A 58 -5.99 -27.67 -8.49
CA ASP A 58 -5.89 -28.93 -9.22
C ASP A 58 -4.70 -28.81 -10.18
N ASP A 59 -3.52 -29.24 -9.71
CA ASP A 59 -2.33 -29.35 -10.54
C ASP A 59 -2.30 -30.74 -11.20
N HIS A 60 -2.36 -30.80 -12.52
CA HIS A 60 -2.43 -32.04 -13.31
C HIS A 60 -1.16 -32.91 -13.24
N SER A 61 -0.11 -32.49 -12.53
CA SER A 61 1.18 -33.21 -12.47
C SER A 61 1.53 -33.81 -11.11
N GLY A 62 0.90 -33.39 -10.00
CA GLY A 62 1.20 -33.87 -8.65
C GLY A 62 2.61 -33.57 -8.10
N GLU A 63 3.51 -32.94 -8.87
CA GLU A 63 4.90 -32.66 -8.48
C GLU A 63 5.11 -31.25 -7.91
N TRP A 64 4.22 -30.31 -8.19
CA TRP A 64 4.35 -28.91 -7.78
C TRP A 64 3.30 -28.55 -6.74
N SER A 65 3.70 -27.68 -5.80
CA SER A 65 2.76 -27.03 -4.89
C SER A 65 3.04 -25.55 -4.81
N ARG A 66 2.00 -24.75 -4.62
CA ARG A 66 2.15 -23.35 -4.22
C ARG A 66 3.00 -23.30 -2.95
N ALA A 67 3.95 -22.37 -2.90
CA ALA A 67 4.84 -22.23 -1.76
C ALA A 67 4.06 -21.64 -0.58
N HIS A 68 3.49 -22.49 0.29
CA HIS A 68 2.91 -22.01 1.55
C HIS A 68 4.02 -21.78 2.57
N TRP A 69 4.18 -20.53 2.98
CA TRP A 69 5.25 -20.14 3.89
C TRP A 69 4.84 -20.34 5.34
N GLN A 70 5.42 -21.36 5.97
CA GLN A 70 5.28 -21.51 7.42
C GLN A 70 6.15 -20.48 8.13
N ILE A 71 5.56 -19.86 9.15
CA ILE A 71 6.20 -18.87 10.03
C ILE A 71 7.58 -19.36 10.52
N PRO A 72 8.65 -18.55 10.37
CA PRO A 72 9.95 -18.89 10.93
C PRO A 72 9.85 -19.27 12.41
N SER A 73 10.58 -20.31 12.82
CA SER A 73 10.67 -20.65 14.25
C SER A 73 11.19 -19.45 15.04
N ARG A 74 10.61 -19.16 16.22
CA ARG A 74 10.92 -18.05 17.14
C ARG A 74 12.42 -17.87 17.44
N THR A 75 13.18 -17.27 16.54
CA THR A 75 14.61 -16.98 16.74
C THR A 75 14.88 -15.51 17.01
N SER A 76 13.94 -14.61 16.68
CA SER A 76 14.01 -13.18 17.03
C SER A 76 13.14 -12.87 18.23
N ASN A 77 13.64 -11.98 19.10
CA ASN A 77 12.78 -11.32 20.07
C ASN A 77 11.84 -10.37 19.31
N PRO A 78 10.55 -10.35 19.63
CA PRO A 78 9.64 -9.38 19.03
C PRO A 78 10.07 -7.97 19.45
N ASP A 79 9.99 -7.02 18.52
CA ASP A 79 10.56 -5.68 18.64
C ASP A 79 9.64 -4.57 18.09
N THR A 80 8.40 -4.93 17.76
CA THR A 80 7.38 -4.03 17.23
C THR A 80 6.26 -3.83 18.24
N THR A 81 5.93 -2.58 18.54
CA THR A 81 4.66 -2.24 19.20
C THR A 81 3.61 -1.85 18.16
N VAL A 82 2.44 -2.48 18.24
CA VAL A 82 1.25 -2.03 17.50
C VAL A 82 0.50 -1.00 18.33
N VAL A 83 0.38 0.24 17.85
CA VAL A 83 -0.35 1.33 18.51
C VAL A 83 -1.73 1.45 17.89
N LEU A 84 -2.77 1.13 18.66
CA LEU A 84 -4.17 1.22 18.24
C LEU A 84 -4.83 2.43 18.88
N LEU A 85 -5.39 3.31 18.05
CA LEU A 85 -6.13 4.48 18.52
C LEU A 85 -7.60 4.13 18.75
N ASN A 86 -8.05 4.09 20.00
CA ASN A 86 -9.48 3.99 20.31
C ASN A 86 -10.09 5.39 20.40
N TRP A 87 -10.75 5.84 19.34
CA TRP A 87 -11.42 7.14 19.33
C TRP A 87 -12.94 7.02 19.48
N SER A 88 -13.59 6.14 18.71
CA SER A 88 -15.04 5.99 18.80
C SER A 88 -15.52 4.54 18.72
N ARG A 89 -14.74 3.61 18.15
CA ARG A 89 -15.20 2.26 17.78
C ARG A 89 -14.45 1.18 18.57
N LEU A 90 -14.81 1.02 19.84
CA LEU A 90 -14.12 0.05 20.70
C LEU A 90 -14.21 -1.38 20.15
N SER A 91 -15.34 -1.78 19.56
CA SER A 91 -15.52 -3.09 18.93
C SER A 91 -14.48 -3.38 17.83
N ASN A 92 -14.17 -2.38 17.01
CA ASN A 92 -13.13 -2.49 15.98
C ASN A 92 -11.74 -2.63 16.61
N VAL A 93 -11.45 -1.87 17.67
CA VAL A 93 -10.17 -1.98 18.41
C VAL A 93 -10.00 -3.35 19.07
N LEU A 94 -11.08 -3.96 19.57
CA LEU A 94 -11.04 -5.33 20.10
C LEU A 94 -10.69 -6.35 19.01
N LEU A 95 -11.29 -6.20 17.82
CA LEU A 95 -11.01 -7.05 16.65
C LEU A 95 -9.54 -6.92 16.22
N GLN A 96 -9.04 -5.69 16.11
CA GLN A 96 -7.66 -5.40 15.79
C GLN A 96 -6.71 -6.01 16.83
N ALA A 97 -6.96 -5.79 18.13
CA ALA A 97 -6.15 -6.36 19.19
C ALA A 97 -6.10 -7.89 19.10
N ALA A 98 -7.22 -8.55 18.80
CA ALA A 98 -7.25 -9.99 18.60
C ALA A 98 -6.40 -10.45 17.41
N ALA A 99 -6.46 -9.75 16.27
CA ALA A 99 -5.64 -10.06 15.11
C ALA A 99 -4.14 -9.87 15.38
N TYR A 100 -3.76 -8.78 16.06
CA TYR A 100 -2.35 -8.46 16.32
C TYR A 100 -1.73 -9.24 17.49
N CYS A 101 -2.55 -9.84 18.36
CA CYS A 101 -2.11 -10.82 19.35
C CYS A 101 -2.12 -12.27 18.83
N SER A 102 -2.48 -12.48 17.57
CA SER A 102 -2.52 -13.82 16.98
C SER A 102 -1.15 -14.51 17.03
N PRO A 103 -1.11 -15.86 17.03
CA PRO A 103 0.14 -16.61 16.91
C PRO A 103 0.99 -16.23 15.71
N LEU A 104 0.37 -15.73 14.63
CA LEU A 104 1.04 -15.31 13.40
C LEU A 104 1.95 -14.09 13.58
N LEU A 105 1.90 -13.38 14.71
CA LEU A 105 2.70 -12.18 14.97
C LEU A 105 3.54 -12.25 16.25
N GLN A 106 3.58 -13.39 16.95
CA GLN A 106 4.23 -13.49 18.27
C GLN A 106 5.75 -13.30 18.27
N ASP A 107 6.40 -13.46 17.13
CA ASP A 107 7.84 -13.25 16.87
C ASP A 107 8.17 -11.82 16.40
N ILE A 108 7.14 -10.99 16.18
CA ILE A 108 7.26 -9.63 15.64
C ILE A 108 6.67 -8.61 16.62
N VAL A 109 5.42 -8.83 17.03
CA VAL A 109 4.66 -7.93 17.90
C VAL A 109 5.00 -8.22 19.36
N GLU A 110 5.77 -7.31 19.94
CA GLU A 110 6.15 -7.34 21.35
C GLU A 110 4.94 -6.98 22.20
N ARG A 111 4.19 -5.96 21.76
CA ARG A 111 3.08 -5.39 22.50
C ARG A 111 2.03 -4.77 21.58
N VAL A 112 0.77 -4.87 21.99
CA VAL A 112 -0.35 -4.07 21.49
C VAL A 112 -0.62 -2.96 22.51
N TYR A 113 -0.42 -1.71 22.10
CA TYR A 113 -0.59 -0.52 22.91
C TYR A 113 -1.87 0.21 22.50
N ILE A 114 -2.89 0.12 23.35
CA ILE A 114 -4.18 0.80 23.14
C ILE A 114 -4.08 2.22 23.70
N TRP A 115 -4.16 3.21 22.82
CA TRP A 115 -4.37 4.58 23.23
C TRP A 115 -5.87 4.87 23.28
N ASN A 116 -6.44 4.93 24.48
CA ASN A 116 -7.84 5.29 24.65
C ASN A 116 -8.01 6.81 24.64
N ASN A 117 -8.55 7.32 23.54
CA ASN A 117 -8.76 8.73 23.25
C ASN A 117 -10.16 9.22 23.65
N ARG A 118 -10.86 8.46 24.50
CA ARG A 118 -12.19 8.77 25.04
C ARG A 118 -12.10 9.05 26.54
N PRO A 119 -11.93 10.31 26.97
CA PRO A 119 -11.76 10.67 28.38
C PRO A 119 -12.88 10.19 29.31
N ASN A 120 -14.10 10.08 28.78
CA ASN A 120 -15.28 9.68 29.54
C ASN A 120 -15.47 8.14 29.62
N LEU A 121 -14.53 7.37 29.06
CA LEU A 121 -14.55 5.91 29.08
C LEU A 121 -13.23 5.44 29.67
N THR A 122 -13.28 4.65 30.74
CA THR A 122 -12.09 3.99 31.27
C THR A 122 -12.06 2.55 30.77
N LEU A 123 -11.02 2.21 30.01
CA LEU A 123 -10.79 0.85 29.55
C LEU A 123 -9.92 0.09 30.55
N SER A 124 -10.19 -1.19 30.69
CA SER A 124 -9.43 -2.13 31.51
C SER A 124 -9.27 -3.46 30.76
N TYR A 125 -8.18 -4.16 31.02
CA TYR A 125 -7.92 -5.46 30.37
C TYR A 125 -9.02 -6.47 30.71
N ASN A 126 -9.33 -6.63 32.00
CA ASN A 126 -10.26 -7.66 32.47
C ASN A 126 -11.67 -7.49 31.89
N GLU A 127 -12.17 -6.26 31.84
CA GLU A 127 -13.56 -5.99 31.42
C GLU A 127 -13.69 -5.96 29.89
N HIS A 128 -12.67 -5.50 29.16
CA HIS A 128 -12.81 -5.21 27.73
C HIS A 128 -11.97 -6.13 26.85
N PHE A 129 -10.73 -6.45 27.23
CA PHE A 129 -9.75 -7.11 26.35
C PHE A 129 -9.45 -8.56 26.72
N SER A 130 -10.04 -9.10 27.78
CA SER A 130 -9.79 -10.49 28.21
C SER A 130 -10.15 -11.55 27.17
N GLN A 131 -11.02 -11.20 26.22
CA GLN A 131 -11.48 -12.09 25.14
C GLN A 131 -10.69 -11.97 23.84
N THR A 132 -9.75 -11.02 23.72
CA THR A 132 -9.00 -10.83 22.47
C THR A 132 -7.89 -11.88 22.27
N GLY A 133 -7.63 -12.73 23.27
CA GLY A 133 -6.52 -13.69 23.22
C GLY A 133 -5.14 -13.06 23.50
N CYS A 134 -5.06 -11.74 23.65
CA CYS A 134 -3.85 -11.06 24.11
C CYS A 134 -3.49 -11.49 25.52
N ARG A 135 -2.21 -11.80 25.77
CA ARG A 135 -1.74 -12.05 27.14
C ARG A 135 -1.70 -10.75 27.94
N PRO A 136 -1.91 -10.77 29.28
CA PRO A 136 -1.89 -9.55 30.09
C PRO A 136 -0.63 -8.69 29.97
N GLY A 137 0.55 -9.29 29.70
CA GLY A 137 1.80 -8.56 29.48
C GLY A 137 2.04 -8.09 28.04
N GLN A 138 1.25 -8.60 27.08
CA GLN A 138 1.35 -8.24 25.65
C GLN A 138 0.42 -7.08 25.29
N LEU A 139 -0.58 -6.75 26.12
CA LEU A 139 -1.48 -5.63 25.87
C LEU A 139 -1.32 -4.56 26.95
N THR A 140 -1.13 -3.32 26.55
CA THR A 140 -1.09 -2.15 27.45
C THR A 140 -2.16 -1.16 27.06
N ILE A 141 -2.84 -0.60 28.05
CA ILE A 141 -3.91 0.38 27.86
C ILE A 141 -3.47 1.69 28.49
N TYR A 142 -3.53 2.77 27.70
CA TYR A 142 -3.38 4.13 28.21
C TYR A 142 -4.73 4.86 28.10
N ASN A 143 -5.35 5.14 29.25
CA ASN A 143 -6.56 5.97 29.33
C ASN A 143 -6.16 7.44 29.33
N SER A 144 -6.29 8.10 28.17
CA SER A 144 -5.94 9.50 28.04
C SER A 144 -6.96 10.39 28.77
N PRO A 145 -6.52 11.37 29.58
CA PRO A 145 -7.42 12.30 30.25
C PRO A 145 -8.09 13.29 29.28
N GLU A 146 -7.57 13.39 28.05
CA GLU A 146 -8.06 14.27 26.99
C GLU A 146 -8.01 13.58 25.63
N ASN A 147 -8.76 14.10 24.66
CA ASN A 147 -8.73 13.61 23.29
C ASN A 147 -7.58 14.28 22.53
N LEU A 148 -6.48 13.55 22.32
CA LEU A 148 -5.28 14.02 21.60
C LEU A 148 -5.34 13.77 20.09
N LEU A 149 -6.50 13.33 19.56
CA LEU A 149 -6.73 13.02 18.16
C LEU A 149 -5.59 12.18 17.56
N PHE A 150 -4.90 12.67 16.53
CA PHE A 150 -3.87 11.93 15.80
C PHE A 150 -2.50 11.97 16.47
N GLN A 151 -2.23 12.97 17.32
CA GLN A 151 -0.98 13.06 18.10
C GLN A 151 -0.77 11.83 19.00
N ALA A 152 -1.88 11.25 19.47
CA ALA A 152 -1.91 10.05 20.29
C ALA A 152 -1.09 8.89 19.73
N ARG A 153 -1.05 8.70 18.40
CA ARG A 153 -0.35 7.56 17.80
C ARG A 153 1.16 7.66 17.98
N PHE A 154 1.72 8.86 17.79
CA PHE A 154 3.14 9.14 18.00
C PHE A 154 3.53 9.05 19.48
N LEU A 155 2.70 9.59 20.37
CA LEU A 155 2.93 9.47 21.82
C LEU A 155 2.84 8.02 22.30
N GLY A 156 1.93 7.22 21.75
CA GLY A 156 1.84 5.79 22.02
C GLY A 156 3.11 5.05 21.57
N CYS A 157 3.61 5.36 20.38
CA CYS A 157 4.87 4.81 19.88
C CYS A 157 6.04 5.16 20.81
N ILE A 158 6.22 6.45 21.13
CA ILE A 158 7.31 6.93 21.99
C ILE A 158 7.27 6.27 23.37
N ARG A 159 6.08 6.13 23.97
CA ARG A 159 5.89 5.53 25.30
C ARG A 159 6.07 4.02 25.32
N SER A 160 5.93 3.34 24.20
CA SER A 160 6.00 1.89 24.14
C SER A 160 7.43 1.35 24.35
N GLY A 161 8.44 2.09 23.88
CA GLY A 161 9.85 1.74 23.99
C GLY A 161 10.34 0.62 23.07
N SER A 162 9.46 0.02 22.26
CA SER A 162 9.88 -0.94 21.22
C SER A 162 10.67 -0.24 20.11
N ARG A 163 11.50 -0.98 19.38
CA ARG A 163 12.31 -0.42 18.27
C ARG A 163 11.43 0.11 17.15
N TYR A 164 10.40 -0.65 16.79
CA TYR A 164 9.48 -0.34 15.72
C TYR A 164 8.07 -0.09 16.27
N CYS A 165 7.32 0.71 15.52
CA CYS A 165 5.92 1.00 15.79
C CYS A 165 5.08 0.77 14.53
N PHE A 166 3.92 0.14 14.71
CA PHE A 166 2.88 0.07 13.70
C PHE A 166 1.63 0.84 14.18
N LEU A 167 1.29 1.94 13.53
CA LEU A 167 0.17 2.81 13.90
C LEU A 167 -1.07 2.47 13.07
N GLN A 168 -2.25 2.36 13.70
CA GLN A 168 -3.52 2.03 13.02
C GLN A 168 -4.71 2.76 13.65
N ASP A 169 -5.64 3.25 12.81
CA ASP A 169 -6.94 3.79 13.24
C ASP A 169 -8.00 2.72 13.53
N ASP A 170 -9.11 3.12 14.17
CA ASP A 170 -10.22 2.24 14.52
C ASP A 170 -11.22 1.95 13.37
N ASP A 171 -10.98 2.39 12.13
CA ASP A 171 -11.78 2.07 10.94
C ASP A 171 -11.14 1.08 9.97
N TYR A 172 -9.89 0.68 10.17
CA TYR A 172 -9.23 -0.25 9.26
C TYR A 172 -8.48 -1.32 10.03
N ILE A 173 -8.37 -2.50 9.43
CA ILE A 173 -7.49 -3.55 9.94
C ILE A 173 -6.53 -4.00 8.85
N THR A 174 -5.24 -4.01 9.20
CA THR A 174 -4.19 -4.57 8.38
C THR A 174 -4.06 -6.05 8.71
N ARG A 175 -3.96 -6.88 7.67
CA ARG A 175 -3.80 -8.32 7.85
C ARG A 175 -2.46 -8.66 8.53
N PRO A 176 -2.40 -9.66 9.42
CA PRO A 176 -1.16 -10.07 10.06
C PRO A 176 -0.01 -10.37 9.08
N GLU A 177 -0.31 -10.98 7.95
CA GLU A 177 0.63 -11.34 6.88
C GLU A 177 1.31 -10.09 6.30
N ILE A 178 0.52 -9.02 6.08
CA ILE A 178 1.02 -7.74 5.58
C ILE A 178 2.01 -7.13 6.59
N LEU A 179 1.66 -7.09 7.88
CA LEU A 179 2.55 -6.55 8.91
C LEU A 179 3.87 -7.35 9.00
N ARG A 180 3.79 -8.67 8.85
CA ARG A 180 4.98 -9.54 8.80
C ARG A 180 5.87 -9.22 7.60
N ASN A 181 5.29 -9.03 6.42
CA ASN A 181 6.04 -8.67 5.21
C ASN A 181 6.75 -7.32 5.36
N ILE A 182 6.05 -6.33 5.89
CA ILE A 182 6.60 -5.00 6.17
C ILE A 182 7.77 -5.09 7.16
N HIS A 183 7.58 -5.80 8.28
CA HIS A 183 8.62 -5.97 9.30
C HIS A 183 9.89 -6.63 8.73
N ALA A 184 9.73 -7.67 7.92
CA ALA A 184 10.86 -8.36 7.32
C ALA A 184 11.65 -7.46 6.36
N TRP A 185 10.95 -6.70 5.50
CA TRP A 185 11.58 -5.70 4.64
C TRP A 185 12.30 -4.62 5.44
N PHE A 186 11.65 -4.09 6.47
CA PHE A 186 12.16 -2.98 7.27
C PHE A 186 13.42 -3.38 8.05
N ASN A 187 13.45 -4.61 8.58
CA ASN A 187 14.65 -5.19 9.18
C ASN A 187 15.78 -5.36 8.19
N GLN A 188 15.49 -5.88 6.99
CA GLN A 188 16.52 -6.04 5.96
C GLN A 188 17.10 -4.69 5.53
N ALA A 189 16.24 -3.69 5.28
CA ALA A 189 16.66 -2.34 4.93
C ALA A 189 17.55 -1.73 6.02
N SER A 190 17.17 -1.89 7.29
CA SER A 190 17.95 -1.40 8.43
C SER A 190 19.30 -2.10 8.62
N ASN A 191 19.42 -3.38 8.24
CA ASN A 191 20.66 -4.14 8.39
C ASN A 191 21.63 -3.90 7.22
N ASN A 192 21.10 -3.60 6.02
CA ASN A 192 21.88 -3.43 4.81
C ASN A 192 22.33 -1.98 4.57
N SER A 193 21.63 -1.01 5.17
CA SER A 193 21.96 0.43 5.04
C SER A 193 22.64 0.97 6.30
N LYS A 194 23.42 2.04 6.11
CA LYS A 194 23.89 2.89 7.22
C LYS A 194 22.82 3.88 7.67
N GLU A 195 21.82 4.11 6.83
CA GLU A 195 20.74 5.06 7.02
C GLU A 195 19.51 4.34 7.57
N ASP A 196 18.75 5.06 8.39
CA ASP A 196 17.49 4.56 8.92
C ASP A 196 16.46 4.37 7.79
N PRO A 197 15.72 3.25 7.74
CA PRO A 197 14.69 3.03 6.75
C PRO A 197 13.58 4.09 6.83
N VAL A 198 13.13 4.59 5.68
CA VAL A 198 12.01 5.54 5.56
C VAL A 198 10.70 4.90 6.06
N PRO A 199 9.85 5.62 6.84
CA PRO A 199 8.56 5.11 7.28
C PRO A 199 7.72 4.57 6.10
N ILE A 200 7.04 3.45 6.30
CA ILE A 200 6.11 2.88 5.31
C ILE A 200 4.70 3.30 5.66
N ILE A 201 4.00 3.91 4.69
CA ILE A 201 2.60 4.30 4.81
C ILE A 201 1.77 3.38 3.91
N LEU A 202 0.86 2.61 4.50
CA LEU A 202 -0.06 1.76 3.75
C LEU A 202 -1.24 2.59 3.25
N GLN A 203 -1.62 2.45 1.98
CA GLN A 203 -2.80 3.12 1.43
C GLN A 203 -3.57 2.23 0.45
N PRO A 204 -4.91 2.22 0.51
CA PRO A 204 -5.72 1.63 -0.54
C PRO A 204 -5.56 2.44 -1.84
N PRO A 205 -5.98 1.90 -3.00
CA PRO A 205 -5.72 2.51 -4.31
C PRO A 205 -6.17 3.98 -4.45
N HIS A 206 -7.27 4.38 -3.80
CA HIS A 206 -7.77 5.75 -3.87
C HIS A 206 -6.90 6.75 -3.11
N ASP A 207 -6.54 6.45 -1.86
CA ASP A 207 -5.63 7.30 -1.08
C ASP A 207 -4.20 7.29 -1.66
N HIS A 208 -3.77 6.16 -2.22
CA HIS A 208 -2.49 6.05 -2.91
C HIS A 208 -2.45 6.96 -4.16
N LEU A 209 -3.53 6.97 -4.96
CA LEU A 209 -3.65 7.89 -6.10
C LEU A 209 -3.56 9.34 -5.62
N GLU A 210 -4.36 9.72 -4.63
CA GLU A 210 -4.40 11.08 -4.10
C GLU A 210 -3.03 11.56 -3.62
N SER A 211 -2.33 10.73 -2.83
CA SER A 211 -1.00 11.04 -2.31
C SER A 211 0.03 11.12 -3.44
N THR A 212 -0.08 10.29 -4.47
CA THR A 212 0.77 10.35 -5.67
C THR A 212 0.53 11.65 -6.44
N LEU A 213 -0.73 12.07 -6.61
CA LEU A 213 -1.12 13.32 -7.25
C LEU A 213 -0.78 14.55 -6.40
N LEU A 214 -0.39 14.39 -5.15
CA LEU A 214 0.06 15.48 -4.27
C LEU A 214 1.59 15.63 -4.22
N ASN A 215 2.35 14.76 -4.89
CA ASN A 215 3.82 14.86 -4.93
C ASN A 215 4.26 16.23 -5.48
N ILE A 216 5.03 16.98 -4.72
CA ILE A 216 5.53 18.30 -5.10
C ILE A 216 7.00 18.46 -4.77
N THR A 217 7.65 19.32 -5.56
CA THR A 217 9.05 19.67 -5.38
C THR A 217 9.15 21.12 -4.91
N ILE A 218 9.87 21.33 -3.82
CA ILE A 218 10.16 22.65 -3.24
C ILE A 218 11.63 22.96 -3.50
N ALA A 219 11.90 24.12 -4.09
CA ALA A 219 13.26 24.62 -4.21
C ALA A 219 13.67 25.28 -2.89
N ALA A 220 14.77 24.84 -2.28
CA ALA A 220 15.33 25.53 -1.11
C ALA A 220 16.06 26.80 -1.59
N PRO A 221 15.67 28.02 -1.20
CA PRO A 221 16.28 29.24 -1.76
C PRO A 221 17.79 29.37 -1.46
N ALA A 222 18.22 28.81 -0.33
CA ALA A 222 19.59 28.91 0.17
C ALA A 222 20.53 27.81 -0.37
N SER A 223 20.03 26.83 -1.12
CA SER A 223 20.85 25.77 -1.70
C SER A 223 20.35 25.34 -3.08
N SER A 224 21.17 24.65 -3.86
CA SER A 224 20.69 23.97 -5.07
C SER A 224 19.86 22.72 -4.77
N THR A 225 19.52 22.49 -3.50
CA THR A 225 18.77 21.31 -3.05
C THR A 225 17.30 21.48 -3.39
N ARG A 226 16.71 20.41 -3.91
CA ARG A 226 15.27 20.28 -4.09
C ARG A 226 14.76 19.25 -3.10
N VAL A 227 13.68 19.59 -2.42
CA VAL A 227 12.98 18.66 -1.52
C VAL A 227 11.73 18.19 -2.24
N GLU A 228 11.58 16.88 -2.37
CA GLU A 228 10.34 16.26 -2.79
C GLU A 228 9.57 15.83 -1.55
N THR A 229 8.28 16.13 -1.53
CA THR A 229 7.39 15.74 -0.42
C THR A 229 5.97 15.53 -0.92
N SER A 230 5.15 14.89 -0.08
CA SER A 230 3.72 14.75 -0.31
C SER A 230 2.97 14.56 1.00
N PHE A 231 1.66 14.73 0.95
CA PHE A 231 0.76 14.31 2.01
C PHE A 231 0.37 12.85 1.80
N ALA A 232 0.41 12.04 2.87
CA ALA A 232 -0.18 10.70 2.90
C ALA A 232 -0.94 10.49 4.21
N CYS A 233 -2.18 9.99 4.12
CA CYS A 233 -2.97 9.58 5.27
C CYS A 233 -2.34 8.36 5.95
N LEU A 234 -2.21 8.40 7.29
CA LEU A 234 -1.54 7.37 8.09
C LEU A 234 -2.49 6.32 8.68
N GLY A 235 -3.81 6.55 8.60
CA GLY A 235 -4.83 5.79 9.33
C GLY A 235 -4.96 4.31 8.92
N HIS A 236 -4.62 3.99 7.66
CA HIS A 236 -4.66 2.63 7.12
C HIS A 236 -3.56 1.72 7.64
N GLY A 237 -2.52 2.26 8.26
CA GLY A 237 -1.37 1.49 8.74
C GLY A 237 -0.07 2.23 8.43
N THR A 238 0.72 2.53 9.45
CA THR A 238 2.04 3.15 9.27
C THR A 238 3.09 2.42 10.07
N PHE A 239 4.15 1.97 9.43
CA PHE A 239 5.28 1.30 10.07
C PHE A 239 6.49 2.23 10.11
N LEU A 240 7.01 2.52 11.30
CA LEU A 240 8.12 3.46 11.51
C LEU A 240 9.02 3.06 12.68
N LEU A 241 10.19 3.68 12.75
CA LEU A 241 11.06 3.62 13.93
C LEU A 241 10.47 4.44 15.08
N HIS A 242 10.75 4.00 16.31
CA HIS A 242 10.53 4.81 17.51
C HIS A 242 11.23 6.17 17.43
N SER A 243 12.49 6.20 16.97
CA SER A 243 13.27 7.43 16.80
C SER A 243 12.65 8.41 15.80
N GLN A 244 11.94 7.92 14.79
CA GLN A 244 11.23 8.76 13.82
C GLN A 244 10.00 9.42 14.44
N ALA A 245 9.27 8.71 15.29
CA ALA A 245 8.16 9.30 16.05
C ALA A 245 8.67 10.39 17.01
N GLU A 246 9.76 10.10 17.73
CA GLU A 246 10.39 11.06 18.65
C GLU A 246 10.91 12.31 17.93
N SER A 247 11.65 12.11 16.83
CA SER A 247 12.16 13.21 15.99
C SER A 247 11.03 14.09 15.48
N PHE A 248 9.94 13.49 14.99
CA PHE A 248 8.77 14.23 14.53
C PHE A 248 8.11 15.03 15.66
N MET A 249 7.89 14.43 16.82
CA MET A 249 7.29 15.16 17.95
C MET A 249 8.19 16.32 18.41
N ASN A 250 9.51 16.12 18.45
CA ASN A 250 10.47 17.18 18.75
C ASN A 250 10.45 18.29 17.68
N MET A 251 10.23 17.94 16.41
CA MET A 251 10.06 18.92 15.34
C MET A 251 8.81 19.79 15.53
N LEU A 252 7.69 19.20 15.95
CA LEU A 252 6.47 19.96 16.25
C LEU A 252 6.67 20.93 17.44
N GLU A 253 7.44 20.50 18.45
CA GLU A 253 7.83 21.36 19.58
C GLU A 253 8.78 22.48 19.16
N HIS A 254 9.79 22.17 18.35
CA HIS A 254 10.77 23.13 17.85
C HIS A 254 10.11 24.25 17.03
N LEU A 255 9.16 23.89 16.15
CA LEU A 255 8.38 24.83 15.37
C LEU A 255 7.38 25.63 16.22
N GLY A 256 7.21 25.31 17.50
CA GLY A 256 6.31 26.00 18.41
C GLY A 256 4.85 25.90 18.01
N LEU A 257 4.42 24.75 17.44
CA LEU A 257 3.04 24.60 16.97
C LEU A 257 2.07 24.75 18.15
N PRO A 258 0.94 25.46 17.97
CA PRO A 258 -0.11 25.50 18.98
C PRO A 258 -0.71 24.11 19.17
N TRP A 259 -1.32 23.89 20.33
CA TRP A 259 -1.91 22.59 20.70
C TRP A 259 -2.88 22.05 19.64
N GLU A 260 -3.75 22.92 19.09
CA GLU A 260 -4.71 22.53 18.05
C GLU A 260 -4.04 21.91 16.82
N GLU A 261 -2.92 22.48 16.37
CA GLU A 261 -2.18 21.95 15.23
C GLU A 261 -1.44 20.65 15.58
N LYS A 262 -0.87 20.56 16.79
CA LYS A 262 -0.21 19.34 17.28
C LYS A 262 -1.17 18.14 17.35
N THR A 263 -2.44 18.35 17.70
CA THR A 263 -3.43 17.26 17.74
C THR A 263 -3.77 16.69 16.36
N ILE A 264 -3.51 17.44 15.28
CA ILE A 264 -3.73 17.04 13.88
C ILE A 264 -2.42 16.56 13.24
N ALA A 265 -1.55 15.93 14.03
CA ALA A 265 -0.17 15.57 13.69
C ALA A 265 -0.02 14.81 12.34
N ASP A 266 -0.97 13.94 12.00
CA ASP A 266 -0.98 13.20 10.73
C ASP A 266 -0.83 14.09 9.50
N ASN A 267 -1.49 15.26 9.49
CA ASN A 267 -1.44 16.21 8.37
C ASN A 267 -0.07 16.88 8.19
N TYR A 268 0.83 16.71 9.15
CA TYR A 268 2.16 17.30 9.17
C TYR A 268 3.27 16.26 8.95
N PHE A 269 3.10 15.01 9.40
CA PHE A 269 4.18 14.02 9.45
C PHE A 269 4.91 13.81 8.12
N THR A 270 4.21 13.43 7.05
CA THR A 270 4.86 13.13 5.75
C THR A 270 5.34 14.37 5.01
N ILE A 271 4.76 15.53 5.31
CA ILE A 271 5.18 16.79 4.72
C ILE A 271 6.47 17.25 5.40
N LEU A 272 6.45 17.35 6.73
CA LEU A 272 7.57 17.85 7.50
C LEU A 272 8.77 16.91 7.52
N SER A 273 8.64 15.64 7.10
CA SER A 273 9.81 14.78 6.86
C SER A 273 10.73 15.33 5.77
N GLY A 274 10.22 16.19 4.88
CA GLY A 274 11.00 16.78 3.80
C GLY A 274 11.55 15.74 2.81
N THR A 275 10.86 14.60 2.70
CA THR A 275 11.20 13.50 1.80
C THR A 275 9.93 12.96 1.15
N LYS A 276 10.07 12.31 0.00
CA LYS A 276 8.94 11.65 -0.65
C LYS A 276 8.49 10.48 0.24
N PRO A 277 7.21 10.42 0.65
CA PRO A 277 6.74 9.34 1.50
C PRO A 277 6.84 7.99 0.77
N ASN A 278 7.28 6.95 1.50
CA ASN A 278 7.32 5.58 1.02
C ASN A 278 5.94 4.94 1.20
N ILE A 279 5.07 5.15 0.20
CA ILE A 279 3.67 4.70 0.22
C ILE A 279 3.57 3.34 -0.45
N TRP A 280 2.97 2.37 0.23
CA TRP A 280 2.71 1.04 -0.32
C TRP A 280 1.20 0.84 -0.51
N PHE A 281 0.83 0.17 -1.60
CA PHE A 281 -0.54 -0.31 -1.76
C PHE A 281 -0.87 -1.34 -0.67
N THR A 282 -2.12 -1.38 -0.21
CA THR A 282 -2.55 -2.35 0.79
C THR A 282 -3.98 -2.85 0.58
N HIS A 283 -4.23 -4.09 1.01
CA HIS A 283 -5.53 -4.74 1.08
C HIS A 283 -6.20 -4.54 2.46
N THR A 284 -6.10 -3.34 3.03
CA THR A 284 -6.73 -3.06 4.33
C THR A 284 -8.23 -3.28 4.26
N ILE A 285 -8.77 -3.84 5.35
CA ILE A 285 -10.19 -4.13 5.44
C ILE A 285 -10.84 -2.95 6.17
N GLU A 286 -11.72 -2.22 5.49
CA GLU A 286 -12.55 -1.19 6.11
C GLU A 286 -13.54 -1.86 7.09
N LEU A 287 -13.54 -1.38 8.33
CA LEU A 287 -14.42 -1.84 9.40
C LEU A 287 -15.66 -0.95 9.46
N SER A 288 -16.79 -1.57 9.83
CA SER A 288 -18.10 -0.90 9.79
C SER A 288 -18.23 0.30 10.75
N TYR A 289 -19.08 1.26 10.38
CA TYR A 289 -19.37 2.50 11.11
C TYR A 289 -20.68 2.45 11.89
N THR A 290 -20.97 1.34 12.58
CA THR A 290 -22.27 1.17 13.24
C THR A 290 -22.55 2.22 14.31
N GLU A 291 -21.52 2.90 14.84
CA GLU A 291 -21.65 3.79 16.00
C GLU A 291 -21.38 5.28 15.70
N THR A 292 -20.30 5.62 14.98
CA THR A 292 -19.91 7.03 14.75
C THR A 292 -19.07 7.20 13.48
N PRO A 293 -19.36 8.21 12.63
CA PRO A 293 -18.51 8.53 11.48
C PRO A 293 -17.12 9.01 11.96
N PRO A 294 -16.05 8.84 11.16
CA PRO A 294 -14.71 9.23 11.57
C PRO A 294 -14.60 10.75 11.73
N PHE A 295 -13.58 11.18 12.46
CA PHE A 295 -13.32 12.57 12.78
C PHE A 295 -13.15 13.45 11.52
N THR A 296 -12.68 12.84 10.42
CA THR A 296 -12.47 13.48 9.12
C THR A 296 -13.71 13.46 8.23
N PHE A 297 -14.83 12.92 8.68
CA PHE A 297 -16.01 12.78 7.82
C PHE A 297 -16.68 14.11 7.50
N GLY A 298 -16.93 14.33 6.21
CA GLY A 298 -17.72 15.44 5.70
C GLY A 298 -16.90 16.68 5.35
N LYS A 299 -17.59 17.67 4.78
CA LYS A 299 -16.98 18.90 4.23
C LYS A 299 -16.12 19.66 5.26
N GLU A 300 -16.52 19.68 6.52
CA GLU A 300 -15.75 20.34 7.58
C GLU A 300 -14.41 19.62 7.85
N GLY A 301 -14.43 18.28 7.89
CA GLY A 301 -13.22 17.48 8.04
C GLY A 301 -12.25 17.67 6.88
N ASP A 302 -12.79 17.67 5.66
CA ASP A 302 -12.08 17.97 4.42
C ASP A 302 -11.40 19.35 4.44
N GLU A 303 -12.16 20.40 4.75
CA GLU A 303 -11.64 21.77 4.82
C GLU A 303 -10.58 21.93 5.91
N ARG A 304 -10.77 21.29 7.07
CA ARG A 304 -9.79 21.26 8.16
C ARG A 304 -8.51 20.57 7.71
N ASN A 305 -8.60 19.39 7.12
CA ASN A 305 -7.43 18.63 6.66
C ASN A 305 -6.63 19.42 5.62
N TRP A 306 -7.29 20.03 4.63
CA TRP A 306 -6.61 20.89 3.66
C TRP A 306 -5.93 22.09 4.29
N ARG A 307 -6.55 22.71 5.30
CA ARG A 307 -5.95 23.83 6.02
C ARG A 307 -4.63 23.41 6.66
N HIS A 308 -4.59 22.27 7.35
CA HIS A 308 -3.38 21.76 8.02
C HIS A 308 -2.33 21.26 7.02
N ILE A 309 -2.72 20.60 5.92
CA ILE A 309 -1.81 20.20 4.85
C ILE A 309 -1.09 21.42 4.26
N ASN A 310 -1.84 22.48 3.92
CA ASN A 310 -1.24 23.71 3.41
C ASN A 310 -0.38 24.42 4.46
N ARG A 311 -0.73 24.31 5.74
CA ARG A 311 0.05 24.87 6.85
C ARG A 311 1.38 24.13 7.04
N ALA A 312 1.37 22.81 6.97
CA ALA A 312 2.58 21.99 6.99
C ALA A 312 3.55 22.36 5.86
N MET A 313 3.03 22.64 4.66
CA MET A 313 3.85 23.12 3.54
C MET A 313 4.55 24.46 3.83
N ILE A 314 3.85 25.38 4.48
CA ILE A 314 4.43 26.67 4.90
C ILE A 314 5.55 26.44 5.93
N TYR A 315 5.34 25.56 6.90
CA TYR A 315 6.38 25.22 7.88
C TYR A 315 7.60 24.56 7.24
N LEU A 316 7.40 23.57 6.37
CA LEU A 316 8.50 22.95 5.64
C LEU A 316 9.28 23.97 4.83
N HIS A 317 8.61 24.86 4.10
CA HIS A 317 9.28 25.92 3.37
C HIS A 317 10.08 26.86 4.29
N GLY A 318 9.53 27.21 5.46
CA GLY A 318 10.26 27.98 6.48
C GLY A 318 11.51 27.26 6.98
N LEU A 319 11.42 25.96 7.26
CA LEU A 319 12.57 25.12 7.65
C LEU A 319 13.65 25.10 6.57
N LEU A 320 13.28 25.08 5.29
CA LEU A 320 14.22 25.10 4.17
C LEU A 320 14.92 26.44 3.94
N GLN A 321 14.35 27.54 4.47
CA GLN A 321 14.98 28.85 4.44
C GLN A 321 15.96 29.05 5.60
N ASP A 322 15.75 28.34 6.71
CA ASP A 322 16.57 28.47 7.90
C ASP A 322 17.84 27.60 7.81
N THR A 323 18.96 28.24 7.49
CA THR A 323 20.27 27.59 7.39
C THR A 323 20.77 27.00 8.71
N GLN A 324 20.25 27.43 9.86
CA GLN A 324 20.63 26.87 11.17
C GLN A 324 19.88 25.59 11.50
N ASN A 325 18.71 25.37 10.88
CA ASN A 325 17.84 24.21 11.11
C ASN A 325 18.09 23.04 10.15
N LYS A 326 19.24 23.05 9.47
CA LYS A 326 19.69 21.96 8.61
C LYS A 326 19.76 20.57 9.26
N PRO A 327 20.01 20.36 10.57
CA PRO A 327 20.07 19.01 11.12
C PRO A 327 18.70 18.33 11.30
N LEU A 328 17.58 19.07 11.18
CA LEU A 328 16.23 18.52 11.35
C LEU A 328 15.67 17.87 10.08
N LEU A 329 16.18 18.28 8.91
CA LEU A 329 15.87 17.67 7.62
C LEU A 329 17.13 16.94 7.19
N SER A 330 17.04 15.65 6.87
CA SER A 330 18.10 14.96 6.16
C SER A 330 17.75 14.99 4.68
N PRO A 331 18.08 16.07 3.93
CA PRO A 331 17.90 16.08 2.48
C PRO A 331 18.98 15.18 1.90
N GLU A 332 18.77 13.87 2.00
CA GLU A 332 19.53 12.94 1.20
C GLU A 332 19.11 13.15 -0.25
N ASN A 333 20.11 13.24 -1.13
CA ASN A 333 19.93 13.24 -2.57
C ASN A 333 19.54 11.84 -3.05
N THR A 334 18.59 11.20 -2.39
CA THR A 334 17.99 9.96 -2.86
C THR A 334 17.06 10.36 -3.99
N THR A 335 17.63 10.38 -5.20
CA THR A 335 16.89 10.10 -6.43
C THR A 335 16.39 8.66 -6.35
N GLN A 336 15.54 8.39 -5.36
CA GLN A 336 14.93 7.10 -5.19
C GLN A 336 13.98 6.95 -6.37
N GLU A 337 14.29 6.02 -7.26
CA GLU A 337 13.38 5.65 -8.33
C GLU A 337 12.01 5.41 -7.73
N SER A 338 10.97 5.92 -8.40
CA SER A 338 9.60 5.84 -7.92
C SER A 338 9.10 4.39 -8.02
N LEU A 339 9.53 3.55 -7.09
CA LEU A 339 9.08 2.18 -6.96
C LEU A 339 7.72 2.16 -6.28
N GLN A 340 6.76 1.56 -6.96
CA GLN A 340 5.50 1.15 -6.37
C GLN A 340 5.70 -0.18 -5.68
N THR A 341 5.03 -0.36 -4.54
CA THR A 341 5.23 -1.54 -3.71
C THR A 341 3.90 -2.02 -3.16
N ALA A 342 3.71 -3.34 -3.11
CA ALA A 342 2.56 -3.98 -2.48
C ALA A 342 2.99 -5.27 -1.76
N PRO A 343 2.58 -5.50 -0.50
CA PRO A 343 2.78 -6.78 0.16
C PRO A 343 1.80 -7.83 -0.37
N CYS A 344 2.26 -9.07 -0.47
CA CYS A 344 1.41 -10.21 -0.81
C CYS A 344 0.39 -10.47 0.31
N ILE A 345 -0.82 -10.88 -0.05
CA ILE A 345 -1.91 -11.04 0.92
C ILE A 345 -1.85 -12.35 1.72
N SER A 346 -1.32 -13.42 1.12
CA SER A 346 -1.29 -14.78 1.68
C SER A 346 0.11 -15.36 1.83
N ASP A 347 1.13 -14.66 1.32
CA ASP A 347 2.49 -15.17 1.22
C ASP A 347 3.49 -14.19 1.84
N ALA A 348 4.66 -14.71 2.20
CA ALA A 348 5.76 -13.94 2.78
C ALA A 348 6.53 -13.17 1.70
N CYS A 349 5.86 -12.31 0.94
CA CYS A 349 6.46 -11.60 -0.17
C CYS A 349 6.00 -10.15 -0.33
N ILE A 350 6.80 -9.39 -1.09
CA ILE A 350 6.52 -8.02 -1.51
C ILE A 350 6.78 -7.94 -3.01
N ILE A 351 5.81 -7.43 -3.76
CA ILE A 351 6.01 -7.04 -5.15
C ILE A 351 6.38 -5.56 -5.22
N SER A 352 7.37 -5.23 -6.05
CA SER A 352 7.70 -3.85 -6.39
C SER A 352 7.90 -3.66 -7.89
N SER A 353 7.63 -2.45 -8.38
CA SER A 353 7.70 -2.14 -9.80
C SER A 353 8.02 -0.66 -10.02
N ASN A 354 8.85 -0.35 -11.03
CA ASN A 354 9.05 1.02 -11.53
C ASN A 354 8.15 1.33 -12.75
N VAL A 355 7.30 0.38 -13.16
CA VAL A 355 6.33 0.58 -14.25
C VAL A 355 5.37 1.71 -13.88
N THR A 356 5.29 2.74 -14.72
CA THR A 356 4.47 3.91 -14.44
C THR A 356 2.98 3.60 -14.53
N THR A 357 2.23 3.82 -13.44
CA THR A 357 0.75 3.70 -13.41
C THR A 357 0.02 5.01 -13.65
N LEU A 358 0.75 6.12 -13.73
CA LEU A 358 0.22 7.41 -14.15
C LEU A 358 1.03 7.93 -15.33
N PRO A 359 0.38 8.60 -16.29
CA PRO A 359 1.08 9.20 -17.40
C PRO A 359 1.87 10.43 -16.96
N SER A 360 3.04 10.66 -17.56
CA SER A 360 3.93 11.77 -17.20
C SER A 360 3.29 13.14 -17.38
N TYR A 361 2.37 13.30 -18.34
CA TYR A 361 1.69 14.58 -18.61
C TYR A 361 0.85 15.10 -17.43
N VAL A 362 0.48 14.22 -16.48
CA VAL A 362 -0.15 14.66 -15.24
C VAL A 362 0.80 15.57 -14.45
N PHE A 363 2.10 15.33 -14.55
CA PHE A 363 3.17 16.01 -13.83
C PHE A 363 4.01 17.00 -14.68
N ASP A 364 3.87 17.02 -16.01
CA ASP A 364 4.69 17.83 -16.96
C ASP A 364 4.71 19.36 -16.73
N HIS A 365 3.93 19.87 -15.78
CA HIS A 365 3.93 21.27 -15.35
C HIS A 365 3.95 21.40 -13.82
N SER A 366 4.74 20.60 -13.12
CA SER A 366 4.99 20.84 -11.70
C SER A 366 5.79 22.13 -11.56
N GLU A 367 5.09 23.27 -11.59
CA GLU A 367 5.66 24.52 -11.12
C GLU A 367 6.22 24.28 -9.71
N PRO A 368 7.43 24.77 -9.40
CA PRO A 368 7.96 24.70 -8.05
C PRO A 368 6.90 25.24 -7.09
N TRP A 369 6.71 24.56 -5.96
CA TRP A 369 5.75 25.04 -4.97
C TRP A 369 6.13 26.47 -4.54
N THR A 370 5.13 27.34 -4.46
CA THR A 370 5.23 28.70 -3.91
C THR A 370 4.31 28.84 -2.70
N GLN A 371 4.49 29.87 -1.87
CA GLN A 371 3.64 30.10 -0.70
C GLN A 371 2.14 30.27 -1.04
N ASP A 372 1.84 30.69 -2.27
CA ASP A 372 0.47 30.82 -2.77
C ASP A 372 -0.09 29.50 -3.33
N THR A 373 0.77 28.49 -3.52
CA THR A 373 0.38 27.17 -4.02
C THR A 373 -0.42 26.42 -2.96
N ARG A 374 -1.68 26.12 -3.28
CA ARG A 374 -2.54 25.29 -2.46
C ARG A 374 -2.48 23.84 -2.95
N MET A 375 -2.21 22.90 -2.04
CA MET A 375 -2.16 21.46 -2.33
C MET A 375 -3.46 20.94 -2.93
N GLN A 376 -4.61 21.48 -2.48
CA GLN A 376 -5.92 21.18 -3.06
C GLN A 376 -6.00 21.53 -4.54
N THR A 377 -5.48 22.70 -4.94
CA THR A 377 -5.48 23.14 -6.33
C THR A 377 -4.57 22.28 -7.19
N VAL A 378 -3.40 21.89 -6.65
CA VAL A 378 -2.47 20.95 -7.30
C VAL A 378 -3.17 19.62 -7.58
N GLN A 379 -3.81 19.04 -6.57
CA GLN A 379 -4.54 17.78 -6.71
C GLN A 379 -5.67 17.90 -7.73
N ALA A 380 -6.55 18.91 -7.60
CA ALA A 380 -7.68 19.11 -8.50
C ALA A 380 -7.24 19.30 -9.96
N THR A 381 -6.15 20.03 -10.19
CA THR A 381 -5.58 20.22 -11.53
C THR A 381 -5.08 18.90 -12.11
N ARG A 382 -4.38 18.09 -11.32
CA ARG A 382 -3.84 16.80 -11.76
C ARG A 382 -4.92 15.75 -11.97
N ILE A 383 -5.93 15.71 -11.12
CA ILE A 383 -7.14 14.88 -11.32
C ILE A 383 -7.83 15.29 -12.63
N SER A 384 -8.02 16.58 -12.88
CA SER A 384 -8.63 17.08 -14.12
C SER A 384 -7.85 16.65 -15.37
N ARG A 385 -6.51 16.66 -15.31
CA ARG A 385 -5.65 16.17 -16.41
C ARG A 385 -5.73 14.65 -16.61
N LEU A 386 -5.83 13.90 -15.52
CA LEU A 386 -6.01 12.45 -15.57
C LEU A 386 -7.39 12.07 -16.11
N ALA A 387 -8.37 12.95 -15.88
CA ALA A 387 -9.79 12.80 -16.17
C ALA A 387 -10.40 11.53 -15.53
N GLU A 388 -11.71 11.37 -15.67
CA GLU A 388 -12.45 10.32 -14.96
C GLU A 388 -11.97 8.93 -15.36
N GLU A 389 -11.71 8.70 -16.64
CA GLU A 389 -11.28 7.41 -17.16
C GLU A 389 -9.89 7.02 -16.65
N GLY A 390 -8.98 7.98 -16.53
CA GLY A 390 -7.65 7.72 -16.00
C GLY A 390 -7.67 7.42 -14.50
N VAL A 391 -8.55 8.09 -13.74
CA VAL A 391 -8.79 7.75 -12.33
C VAL A 391 -9.35 6.34 -12.24
N LYS A 392 -10.41 6.03 -12.98
CA LYS A 392 -11.04 4.70 -12.97
C LYS A 392 -10.00 3.62 -13.30
N TRP A 393 -9.18 3.84 -14.32
CA TRP A 393 -8.10 2.93 -14.70
C TRP A 393 -7.15 2.65 -13.53
N TYR A 394 -6.66 3.70 -12.87
CA TYR A 394 -5.74 3.57 -11.74
C TYR A 394 -6.33 2.76 -10.59
N LEU A 395 -7.59 3.02 -10.25
CA LEU A 395 -8.29 2.36 -9.15
C LEU A 395 -8.63 0.90 -9.46
N SER A 396 -8.92 0.58 -10.72
CA SER A 396 -9.26 -0.78 -11.15
C SER A 396 -8.04 -1.68 -11.32
N TYR A 397 -6.86 -1.10 -11.58
CA TYR A 397 -5.67 -1.89 -11.92
C TYR A 397 -4.39 -1.56 -11.11
N PRO A 398 -4.47 -1.37 -9.78
CA PRO A 398 -3.32 -1.09 -8.93
C PRO A 398 -2.33 -2.27 -8.86
N LEU A 399 -1.09 -2.01 -8.45
CA LEU A 399 -0.04 -3.05 -8.35
C LEU A 399 -0.41 -4.19 -7.40
N MET A 400 -1.13 -3.89 -6.32
CA MET A 400 -1.54 -4.89 -5.33
C MET A 400 -2.38 -6.04 -5.91
N ASN A 401 -3.12 -5.80 -7.00
CA ASN A 401 -3.90 -6.83 -7.69
C ASN A 401 -3.01 -7.95 -8.25
N ALA A 402 -1.73 -7.69 -8.52
CA ALA A 402 -0.83 -8.75 -8.98
C ALA A 402 -0.50 -9.80 -7.89
N VAL A 403 -0.85 -9.55 -6.63
CA VAL A 403 -0.48 -10.38 -5.46
C VAL A 403 -1.62 -10.54 -4.44
N ASP A 404 -2.86 -10.38 -4.90
CA ASP A 404 -4.07 -10.49 -4.08
C ASP A 404 -4.69 -11.90 -4.10
N GLY A 405 -4.18 -12.78 -4.95
CA GLY A 405 -4.67 -14.16 -5.09
C GLY A 405 -6.01 -14.27 -5.82
N ASP A 406 -6.51 -13.19 -6.43
CA ASP A 406 -7.74 -13.16 -7.21
C ASP A 406 -7.42 -13.00 -8.70
N ALA A 407 -7.51 -14.09 -9.43
CA ALA A 407 -7.25 -14.10 -10.86
C ALA A 407 -8.25 -13.30 -11.71
N MET A 408 -9.32 -12.76 -11.10
CA MET A 408 -10.24 -11.82 -11.74
C MET A 408 -9.78 -10.36 -11.67
N THR A 409 -8.81 -10.04 -10.82
CA THR A 409 -8.19 -8.71 -10.76
C THR A 409 -6.88 -8.73 -11.54
N ALA A 410 -6.35 -7.54 -11.85
CA ALA A 410 -5.03 -7.43 -12.47
C ALA A 410 -4.36 -6.12 -12.13
N PHE A 411 -3.03 -6.13 -12.05
CA PHE A 411 -2.22 -4.94 -12.23
C PHE A 411 -2.15 -4.62 -13.72
N ARG A 412 -2.45 -3.37 -14.10
CA ARG A 412 -2.29 -2.90 -15.47
C ARG A 412 -1.58 -1.56 -15.56
N SER A 413 -0.58 -1.48 -16.42
CA SER A 413 0.14 -0.23 -16.68
C SER A 413 -0.78 0.78 -17.40
N PHE A 414 -0.55 2.08 -17.19
CA PHE A 414 -1.32 3.11 -17.91
C PHE A 414 -0.89 3.22 -19.38
N GLY A 415 0.40 3.00 -19.63
CA GLY A 415 1.00 3.06 -20.95
C GLY A 415 1.86 1.84 -21.25
N HIS A 416 2.59 1.94 -22.35
CA HIS A 416 3.54 0.93 -22.78
C HIS A 416 4.70 0.80 -21.80
N ALA A 417 5.14 -0.42 -21.56
CA ALA A 417 6.36 -0.63 -20.79
C ALA A 417 7.59 -0.24 -21.60
N LYS A 418 8.59 0.24 -20.86
CA LYS A 418 9.82 0.81 -21.38
C LYS A 418 11.00 -0.10 -21.10
N ALA A 419 12.05 0.05 -21.90
CA ALA A 419 13.33 -0.58 -21.61
C ALA A 419 13.80 -0.15 -20.21
N GLY A 420 14.22 -1.12 -19.40
CA GLY A 420 14.60 -0.88 -18.00
C GLY A 420 13.44 -0.90 -17.01
N ASP A 421 12.19 -1.03 -17.44
CA ASP A 421 11.11 -1.32 -16.51
C ASP A 421 11.34 -2.69 -15.86
N THR A 422 11.00 -2.78 -14.58
CA THR A 422 11.23 -3.94 -13.74
C THR A 422 10.01 -4.28 -12.89
N ILE A 423 9.84 -5.57 -12.64
CA ILE A 423 8.97 -6.10 -11.61
C ILE A 423 9.79 -7.03 -10.75
N THR A 424 9.78 -6.80 -9.46
CA THR A 424 10.54 -7.55 -8.47
C THR A 424 9.59 -8.21 -7.50
N LEU A 425 9.76 -9.51 -7.27
CA LEU A 425 9.15 -10.24 -6.17
C LEU A 425 10.22 -10.53 -5.14
N ALA A 426 10.16 -9.83 -4.02
CA ALA A 426 11.00 -10.08 -2.85
C ALA A 426 10.34 -11.11 -1.95
N LEU A 427 11.12 -12.09 -1.49
CA LEU A 427 10.69 -13.24 -0.70
C LEU A 427 11.36 -13.20 0.68
N TYR A 428 10.56 -13.14 1.74
CA TYR A 428 11.05 -12.94 3.11
C TYR A 428 10.93 -14.17 4.00
N ALA A 429 10.40 -15.27 3.46
CA ALA A 429 10.36 -16.53 4.18
C ALA A 429 11.72 -17.22 4.19
N SER A 430 12.37 -17.18 5.35
CA SER A 430 13.52 -18.03 5.65
C SER A 430 13.09 -19.49 5.76
N ARG A 431 13.32 -20.29 4.72
CA ARG A 431 13.46 -21.74 4.85
C ARG A 431 14.60 -22.30 4.01
N GLN A 432 15.40 -23.14 4.66
CA GLN A 432 16.02 -24.27 3.97
C GLN A 432 14.90 -25.18 3.49
N ILE A 433 14.66 -25.23 2.19
CA ILE A 433 13.72 -26.21 1.66
C ILE A 433 14.43 -27.56 1.68
N SER A 434 14.07 -28.43 2.62
CA SER A 434 14.81 -29.66 2.87
C SER A 434 14.69 -30.67 1.71
N THR A 435 13.62 -30.60 0.92
CA THR A 435 13.29 -31.60 -0.12
C THR A 435 13.25 -31.05 -1.55
N SER A 436 12.87 -29.79 -1.75
CA SER A 436 12.77 -29.21 -3.10
C SER A 436 14.14 -28.85 -3.66
N LYS A 437 14.32 -29.13 -4.95
CA LYS A 437 15.54 -28.77 -5.70
C LYS A 437 15.33 -27.58 -6.64
N GLN A 438 14.07 -27.27 -6.95
CA GLN A 438 13.68 -26.26 -7.92
C GLN A 438 12.53 -25.43 -7.38
N ALA A 439 12.53 -24.16 -7.74
CA ALA A 439 11.42 -23.25 -7.55
C ALA A 439 11.04 -22.63 -8.88
N GLU A 440 9.79 -22.20 -8.98
CA GLU A 440 9.21 -21.62 -10.18
C GLU A 440 8.50 -20.33 -9.81
N MET A 441 8.87 -19.23 -10.47
CA MET A 441 8.08 -18.00 -10.43
C MET A 441 7.07 -18.07 -11.57
N ALA A 442 5.79 -18.00 -11.22
CA ALA A 442 4.68 -18.08 -12.16
C ALA A 442 3.91 -16.76 -12.19
N PHE A 443 3.43 -16.44 -13.39
CA PHE A 443 2.65 -15.27 -13.71
C PHE A 443 1.41 -15.70 -14.47
N LEU A 444 0.26 -15.20 -14.06
CA LEU A 444 -0.95 -15.26 -14.85
C LEU A 444 -1.08 -13.96 -15.64
N VAL A 445 -1.02 -14.03 -16.97
CA VAL A 445 -0.92 -12.86 -17.85
C VAL A 445 -1.77 -13.02 -19.10
N ASP A 446 -2.05 -11.92 -19.80
CA ASP A 446 -2.64 -12.01 -21.14
C ASP A 446 -1.61 -12.43 -22.21
N VAL A 447 -2.09 -12.82 -23.40
CA VAL A 447 -1.25 -13.28 -24.52
C VAL A 447 -0.21 -12.25 -25.00
N HIS A 448 -0.50 -10.95 -24.91
CA HIS A 448 0.45 -9.90 -25.29
C HIS A 448 1.52 -9.72 -24.21
N THR A 449 1.12 -9.73 -22.94
CA THR A 449 2.06 -9.71 -21.82
C THR A 449 2.97 -10.95 -21.83
N ALA A 450 2.45 -12.14 -22.17
CA ALA A 450 3.27 -13.34 -22.38
C ALA A 450 4.36 -13.13 -23.45
N ALA A 451 4.02 -12.50 -24.58
CA ALA A 451 4.99 -12.18 -25.62
C ALA A 451 6.08 -11.20 -25.14
N ILE A 452 5.72 -10.27 -24.25
CA ILE A 452 6.67 -9.37 -23.59
C ILE A 452 7.62 -10.17 -22.67
N LEU A 453 7.07 -11.04 -21.83
CA LEU A 453 7.86 -11.85 -20.90
C LEU A 453 8.91 -12.71 -21.62
N HIS A 454 8.61 -13.23 -22.81
CA HIS A 454 9.58 -13.98 -23.62
C HIS A 454 10.82 -13.16 -24.03
N SER A 455 10.71 -11.83 -24.06
CA SER A 455 11.84 -10.95 -24.32
C SER A 455 12.56 -10.48 -23.05
N ALA A 456 11.95 -10.68 -21.88
CA ALA A 456 12.48 -10.16 -20.63
C ALA A 456 13.73 -10.92 -20.15
N THR A 457 14.56 -10.23 -19.37
CA THR A 457 15.66 -10.86 -18.63
C THR A 457 15.21 -11.13 -17.21
N PHE A 458 15.33 -12.38 -16.76
CA PHE A 458 15.05 -12.76 -15.39
C PHE A 458 16.34 -12.76 -14.58
N GLN A 459 16.27 -12.22 -13.37
CA GLN A 459 17.39 -12.06 -12.47
C GLN A 459 17.00 -12.51 -11.07
N THR A 460 17.98 -12.98 -10.31
CA THR A 460 17.80 -13.33 -8.90
C THR A 460 18.83 -12.63 -8.04
N SER A 461 18.47 -12.40 -6.78
CA SER A 461 19.36 -11.82 -5.79
C SER A 461 19.26 -12.55 -4.46
N MET A 462 20.38 -12.68 -3.78
CA MET A 462 20.48 -13.26 -2.43
C MET A 462 20.60 -12.18 -1.34
N ASP A 463 20.68 -10.91 -1.72
CA ASP A 463 20.98 -9.78 -0.82
C ASP A 463 20.29 -8.47 -1.26
N HIS A 464 19.49 -8.52 -2.33
CA HIS A 464 18.80 -7.40 -2.98
C HIS A 464 19.72 -6.36 -3.66
N ASN A 465 21.03 -6.57 -3.61
CA ASN A 465 22.04 -5.66 -4.13
C ASN A 465 22.71 -6.24 -5.38
N ALA A 466 23.17 -7.49 -5.30
CA ALA A 466 23.78 -8.21 -6.40
C ALA A 466 22.72 -9.01 -7.16
N TRP A 467 22.57 -8.69 -8.45
CA TRP A 467 21.61 -9.34 -9.33
C TRP A 467 22.34 -10.22 -10.34
N ASN A 468 21.97 -11.50 -10.38
CA ASN A 468 22.51 -12.48 -11.31
C ASN A 468 21.44 -12.84 -12.33
N ASN A 469 21.78 -12.83 -13.62
CA ASN A 469 20.88 -13.33 -14.66
C ASN A 469 20.62 -14.82 -14.43
N LEU A 470 19.36 -15.24 -14.56
CA LEU A 470 19.02 -16.65 -14.65
C LEU A 470 19.47 -17.16 -16.01
N GLU A 471 20.60 -17.86 -16.05
CA GLU A 471 21.10 -18.45 -17.28
C GLU A 471 20.20 -19.60 -17.73
N THR A 472 19.76 -19.56 -18.99
CA THR A 472 19.26 -20.71 -19.78
C THR A 472 17.91 -21.37 -19.43
N THR A 473 17.15 -20.95 -18.41
CA THR A 473 15.78 -21.47 -18.28
C THR A 473 14.86 -20.79 -19.30
N PRO A 474 14.26 -21.53 -20.25
CA PRO A 474 13.25 -20.95 -21.12
C PRO A 474 12.03 -20.56 -20.29
N LEU A 475 11.49 -19.37 -20.55
CA LEU A 475 10.13 -19.04 -20.10
C LEU A 475 9.16 -20.01 -20.78
N LEU A 476 8.37 -20.71 -19.98
CA LEU A 476 7.32 -21.60 -20.47
C LEU A 476 5.99 -20.86 -20.31
N CYS A 477 5.17 -20.81 -21.37
CA CYS A 477 3.85 -20.20 -21.32
C CYS A 477 2.82 -21.16 -21.88
N TYR A 478 1.76 -21.42 -21.12
CA TYR A 478 0.68 -22.35 -21.48
C TYR A 478 -0.67 -21.63 -21.46
N PRO A 479 -1.56 -21.87 -22.44
CA PRO A 479 -2.93 -21.38 -22.37
C PRO A 479 -3.64 -21.95 -21.15
N THR A 480 -4.31 -21.11 -20.38
CA THR A 480 -5.16 -21.53 -19.27
C THR A 480 -6.61 -21.57 -19.73
N THR A 481 -7.32 -22.65 -19.39
CA THR A 481 -8.72 -22.85 -19.82
C THR A 481 -9.74 -22.30 -18.85
N TYR A 482 -9.32 -21.63 -17.78
CA TYR A 482 -10.10 -21.62 -16.54
C TYR A 482 -10.79 -20.30 -16.18
N ILE A 483 -10.59 -19.21 -16.94
CA ILE A 483 -11.10 -17.91 -16.50
C ILE A 483 -11.63 -17.11 -17.68
N ASP A 484 -12.96 -16.92 -17.70
CA ASP A 484 -13.61 -15.89 -18.50
C ASP A 484 -13.30 -14.54 -17.86
N VAL A 485 -12.16 -13.96 -18.22
CA VAL A 485 -11.76 -12.64 -17.74
C VAL A 485 -12.55 -11.55 -18.44
N GLU A 486 -12.89 -10.48 -17.71
CA GLU A 486 -13.48 -9.31 -18.33
C GLU A 486 -12.66 -8.79 -19.51
N PRO A 487 -13.34 -8.38 -20.58
CA PRO A 487 -12.67 -7.99 -21.79
C PRO A 487 -11.67 -6.84 -21.59
N TYR A 488 -10.48 -6.89 -22.23
CA TYR A 488 -9.53 -5.79 -22.23
C TYR A 488 -10.19 -4.55 -22.78
N THR A 489 -10.50 -3.62 -21.89
CA THR A 489 -10.81 -2.25 -22.26
C THR A 489 -9.51 -1.59 -22.64
N SER A 490 -9.40 -1.07 -23.87
CA SER A 490 -8.27 -0.22 -24.26
C SER A 490 -8.03 0.86 -23.19
N PRO A 491 -6.77 1.23 -22.89
CA PRO A 491 -6.51 2.39 -22.06
C PRO A 491 -7.27 3.60 -22.62
N PRO A 492 -7.64 4.58 -21.76
CA PRO A 492 -8.40 5.74 -22.18
C PRO A 492 -7.77 6.37 -23.43
N SER A 493 -8.60 6.83 -24.37
CA SER A 493 -8.18 7.40 -25.67
C SER A 493 -7.26 8.63 -25.56
N MET A 494 -6.98 9.08 -24.33
CA MET A 494 -6.12 10.19 -23.92
C MET A 494 -4.62 9.98 -24.11
N LEU A 495 -4.15 8.80 -24.53
CA LEU A 495 -2.77 8.66 -25.02
C LEU A 495 -2.49 9.54 -26.26
N ARG A 496 -3.53 10.14 -26.88
CA ARG A 496 -3.38 11.26 -27.81
C ARG A 496 -3.21 12.55 -27.02
N SER A 497 -1.95 12.89 -26.70
CA SER A 497 -1.61 14.20 -26.14
C SER A 497 -2.23 15.34 -26.96
N PRO A 498 -2.92 16.32 -26.33
CA PRO A 498 -3.43 17.51 -27.02
C PRO A 498 -2.32 18.30 -27.74
N LEU A 499 -1.06 18.20 -27.27
CA LEU A 499 0.10 18.85 -27.88
C LEU A 499 0.50 18.24 -29.24
N GLN A 500 0.00 17.06 -29.60
CA GLN A 500 0.23 16.48 -30.94
C GLN A 500 -0.62 17.12 -32.05
N GLN A 501 -1.56 18.02 -31.73
CA GLN A 501 -2.38 18.69 -32.75
C GLN A 501 -1.74 19.97 -33.35
N GLU A 502 -0.65 20.52 -32.80
CA GLU A 502 -0.09 21.80 -33.27
C GLU A 502 1.28 21.74 -33.97
N THR A 503 1.93 20.58 -34.05
CA THR A 503 3.21 20.45 -34.77
C THR A 503 3.05 19.72 -36.11
N LYS A 504 3.19 20.46 -37.22
CA LYS A 504 3.32 19.95 -38.61
C LYS A 504 4.63 19.19 -38.85
N ALA A 505 5.11 18.41 -37.89
CA ALA A 505 6.19 17.46 -38.11
C ALA A 505 5.56 16.11 -38.45
N THR A 506 5.95 15.53 -39.58
CA THR A 506 5.59 14.17 -40.03
C THR A 506 6.15 13.12 -39.06
N PHE A 507 5.51 12.99 -37.90
CA PHE A 507 5.58 11.79 -37.08
C PHE A 507 4.47 10.85 -37.55
N SER A 508 4.85 9.63 -37.94
CA SER A 508 3.88 8.55 -38.16
C SER A 508 3.00 8.43 -36.90
N PRO A 509 1.67 8.46 -37.02
CA PRO A 509 0.80 8.29 -35.87
C PRO A 509 1.12 6.96 -35.18
N PRO A 510 1.11 6.89 -33.84
CA PRO A 510 1.16 5.59 -33.17
C PRO A 510 0.04 4.72 -33.76
N GLN A 511 0.39 3.48 -34.11
CA GLN A 511 -0.52 2.50 -34.70
C GLN A 511 -1.86 2.55 -33.96
N GLN A 512 -2.94 2.70 -34.72
CA GLN A 512 -4.29 2.70 -34.16
C GLN A 512 -4.46 1.44 -33.31
N PHE A 513 -4.87 1.64 -32.05
CA PHE A 513 -5.37 0.56 -31.19
C PHE A 513 -6.42 -0.22 -31.98
N THR A 514 -6.13 -1.48 -32.29
CA THR A 514 -7.16 -2.42 -32.73
C THR A 514 -8.09 -2.67 -31.54
N PRO A 515 -9.40 -2.36 -31.65
CA PRO A 515 -10.36 -2.69 -30.61
C PRO A 515 -10.35 -4.20 -30.37
N TRP A 516 -10.32 -4.56 -29.10
CA TRP A 516 -10.14 -5.91 -28.61
C TRP A 516 -11.42 -6.75 -28.73
N ASP A 517 -11.30 -8.05 -28.96
CA ASP A 517 -12.36 -8.93 -29.49
C ASP A 517 -13.07 -9.82 -28.45
N GLY A 518 -12.95 -9.54 -27.15
CA GLY A 518 -13.77 -10.18 -26.13
C GLY A 518 -13.18 -11.46 -25.54
N ASN A 519 -12.19 -12.08 -26.21
CA ASN A 519 -11.62 -13.38 -25.83
C ASN A 519 -10.11 -13.27 -25.53
N THR A 520 -9.69 -12.70 -24.39
CA THR A 520 -8.33 -13.03 -23.92
C THR A 520 -8.31 -14.43 -23.38
N SER A 521 -7.62 -15.31 -24.09
CA SER A 521 -7.00 -16.45 -23.44
C SER A 521 -5.92 -15.92 -22.49
N LEU A 522 -6.05 -16.22 -21.20
CA LEU A 522 -4.97 -16.06 -20.25
C LEU A 522 -3.90 -17.12 -20.48
N MET A 523 -2.66 -16.71 -20.28
CA MET A 523 -1.47 -17.54 -20.34
C MET A 523 -0.88 -17.63 -18.94
N GLU A 524 -0.59 -18.85 -18.49
CA GLU A 524 0.26 -19.05 -17.34
C GLU A 524 1.70 -19.14 -17.85
N CYS A 525 2.50 -18.14 -17.51
CA CYS A 525 3.90 -18.05 -17.87
C CYS A 525 4.76 -18.28 -16.64
N SER A 526 5.79 -19.11 -16.75
CA SER A 526 6.61 -19.47 -15.61
C SER A 526 8.08 -19.64 -15.96
N VAL A 527 8.93 -19.29 -15.00
CA VAL A 527 10.38 -19.47 -15.08
C VAL A 527 10.84 -20.29 -13.88
N SER A 528 11.43 -21.45 -14.17
CA SER A 528 12.03 -22.32 -13.18
C SER A 528 13.49 -21.96 -12.91
N PHE A 529 13.95 -22.16 -11.69
CA PHE A 529 15.35 -22.00 -11.33
C PHE A 529 15.76 -22.99 -10.22
N GLU A 530 17.04 -23.34 -10.22
CA GLU A 530 17.60 -24.23 -9.22
C GLU A 530 17.87 -23.50 -7.89
N LEU A 531 17.63 -24.19 -6.79
CA LEU A 531 17.88 -23.67 -5.46
C LEU A 531 19.35 -23.85 -5.08
N ILE A 532 20.11 -22.75 -5.05
CA ILE A 532 21.53 -22.78 -4.68
C ILE A 532 21.65 -23.14 -3.20
N SER A 533 22.31 -24.26 -2.90
CA SER A 533 22.45 -24.77 -1.52
C SER A 533 21.11 -24.96 -0.79
N ARG A 534 20.03 -25.27 -1.52
CA ARG A 534 18.66 -25.40 -0.99
C ARG A 534 18.11 -24.11 -0.36
N ARG A 535 18.67 -22.95 -0.74
CA ARG A 535 18.17 -21.64 -0.36
C ARG A 535 17.46 -21.01 -1.55
N ILE A 536 16.30 -20.45 -1.29
CA ILE A 536 15.55 -19.65 -2.27
C ILE A 536 16.21 -18.28 -2.36
N PRO A 537 16.33 -17.69 -3.56
CA PRO A 537 16.72 -16.29 -3.69
C PRO A 537 15.84 -15.39 -2.84
N ASP A 538 16.45 -14.38 -2.22
CA ASP A 538 15.72 -13.40 -1.41
C ASP A 538 14.88 -12.48 -2.33
N ALA A 539 15.24 -12.35 -3.62
CA ALA A 539 14.41 -11.68 -4.60
C ALA A 539 14.58 -12.24 -6.02
N ILE A 540 13.53 -12.09 -6.82
CA ILE A 540 13.49 -12.39 -8.25
C ILE A 540 13.01 -11.14 -8.97
N ARG A 541 13.70 -10.74 -10.03
CA ARG A 541 13.38 -9.54 -10.81
C ARG A 541 13.29 -9.86 -12.29
N LEU A 542 12.25 -9.35 -12.91
CA LEU A 542 12.08 -9.24 -14.35
C LEU A 542 12.61 -7.88 -14.81
N VAL A 543 13.41 -7.84 -15.88
CA VAL A 543 13.93 -6.61 -16.49
C VAL A 543 13.61 -6.59 -17.97
N LEU A 544 13.05 -5.48 -18.47
CA LEU A 544 12.72 -5.36 -19.87
C LEU A 544 13.87 -4.84 -20.74
N PRO A 545 14.15 -5.49 -21.88
CA PRO A 545 15.30 -5.11 -22.70
C PRO A 545 15.02 -3.93 -23.62
N ARG A 546 13.74 -3.68 -23.98
CA ARG A 546 13.33 -2.75 -25.03
C ARG A 546 11.92 -2.21 -24.77
N ASN A 547 11.60 -1.07 -25.38
CA ASN A 547 10.23 -0.54 -25.39
C ASN A 547 9.33 -1.49 -26.19
N LEU A 548 8.20 -1.89 -25.62
CA LEU A 548 7.24 -2.78 -26.26
C LEU A 548 5.89 -2.08 -26.33
N PRO A 549 5.18 -2.13 -27.47
CA PRO A 549 3.97 -1.34 -27.70
C PRO A 549 2.73 -1.95 -27.02
N TYR A 550 2.88 -2.55 -25.84
CA TYR A 550 1.82 -3.28 -25.15
C TYR A 550 1.67 -2.77 -23.72
N VAL A 551 0.41 -2.68 -23.28
CA VAL A 551 0.06 -2.51 -21.88
C VAL A 551 0.32 -3.82 -21.17
N TRP A 552 0.78 -3.75 -19.93
CA TRP A 552 1.02 -4.92 -19.10
C TRP A 552 -0.25 -5.29 -18.38
N ALA A 553 -0.56 -6.58 -18.32
CA ALA A 553 -1.55 -7.09 -17.39
C ALA A 553 -1.00 -8.32 -16.66
N ILE A 554 -0.86 -8.20 -15.34
CA ILE A 554 -0.50 -9.30 -14.45
C ILE A 554 -1.67 -9.52 -13.52
N TYR A 555 -2.33 -10.66 -13.70
CA TYR A 555 -3.47 -11.08 -12.91
C TYR A 555 -3.02 -11.63 -11.56
N GLU A 556 -1.95 -12.41 -11.56
CA GLU A 556 -1.43 -13.00 -10.34
C GLU A 556 0.05 -13.35 -10.51
N THR A 557 0.82 -13.23 -9.42
CA THR A 557 2.23 -13.62 -9.35
C THR A 557 2.45 -14.47 -8.10
N TRP A 558 3.06 -15.64 -8.25
CA TRP A 558 3.33 -16.53 -7.12
C TRP A 558 4.58 -17.39 -7.33
N LEU A 559 4.98 -18.08 -6.26
CA LEU A 559 6.08 -19.04 -6.27
C LEU A 559 5.53 -20.47 -6.11
N ARG A 560 6.02 -21.42 -6.92
CA ARG A 560 5.82 -22.86 -6.75
C ARG A 560 7.12 -23.55 -6.41
N LEU A 561 7.02 -24.66 -5.68
CA LEU A 561 8.15 -25.52 -5.34
C LEU A 561 7.93 -26.91 -5.93
N LYS A 562 8.98 -27.45 -6.55
CA LYS A 562 8.97 -28.84 -7.03
C LYS A 562 9.38 -29.77 -5.90
N HIS A 563 8.52 -30.73 -5.55
CA HIS A 563 8.86 -31.79 -4.62
C HIS A 563 9.54 -32.95 -5.36
N GLY A 564 10.62 -33.48 -4.78
CA GLY A 564 11.46 -34.51 -5.41
C GLY A 564 11.26 -35.90 -4.84
#